data_AF-A0A533QK70-F1
#
_entry.id   AF-A0A533QK70-F1
#
_cell.length_a   1.000
_cell.length_b   1.000
_cell.length_c   1.000
_cell.angle_alpha   90.00
_cell.angle_beta   90.00
_cell.angle_gamma   90.00
#
_symmetry.space_group_name_H-M   'P 1'
#
loop_
_entity.id
_entity.type
_entity.pdbx_description
1 polymer ?
#
loop_
_entity_poly.entity_id
_entity_poly.type
_entity_poly.pdbx_seq_one_letter_code
_entity_poly.pdbx_strand_id
1 'polypeptide(L)' 'MKVMMVVEGGDCALRIEPEDEEGLALLAAFGLNGAYQAKLGGTAGSTTLAAERICSSYEGAPAELD' A
#
# COMPACT_ATOMS: atom_id res chain seq x y z
N MET A 1 1.96 -10.96 4.58
CA MET A 1 1.62 -9.93 3.57
C MET A 1 2.78 -9.75 2.60
N LYS A 2 2.51 -9.75 1.29
CA LYS A 2 3.53 -9.53 0.25
C LYS A 2 3.25 -8.26 -0.53
N VAL A 3 4.24 -7.36 -0.60
CA VAL A 3 4.16 -6.13 -1.39
C VAL A 3 5.11 -6.24 -2.57
N MET A 4 4.60 -5.98 -3.78
CA MET A 4 5.36 -6.11 -5.02
C MET A 4 5.12 -4.92 -5.93
N MET A 5 6.13 -4.58 -6.73
CA MET A 5 5.95 -3.69 -7.88
C MET A 5 5.65 -4.56 -9.11
N VAL A 6 4.50 -4.33 -9.73
CA VAL A 6 4.11 -4.95 -10.99
C VAL A 6 4.44 -3.97 -12.11
N VAL A 7 5.20 -4.43 -13.10
CA VAL A 7 5.55 -3.63 -14.28
C VAL A 7 4.90 -4.27 -15.49
N GLU A 8 3.99 -3.55 -16.15
CA GLU A 8 3.32 -3.99 -17.38
C GLU A 8 3.57 -2.96 -18.47
N GLY A 9 4.49 -3.30 -19.39
CA GLY A 9 4.93 -2.36 -20.43
C GLY A 9 5.70 -1.17 -19.83
N GLY A 10 5.18 0.05 -20.06
CA GLY A 10 5.74 1.29 -19.50
C GLY A 10 5.05 1.76 -18.21
N ASP A 11 4.03 1.05 -17.74
CA ASP A 11 3.29 1.36 -16.53
C ASP A 11 3.84 0.57 -15.33
N CYS A 12 3.84 1.21 -14.17
CA CYS A 12 4.15 0.58 -12.89
C CYS A 12 2.92 0.58 -11.98
N ALA A 13 2.76 -0.45 -11.16
CA ALA A 13 1.75 -0.51 -10.12
C ALA A 13 2.31 -1.14 -8.84
N LEU A 14 1.87 -0.64 -7.69
CA LEU A 14 2.08 -1.32 -6.41
C LEU A 14 0.97 -2.36 -6.23
N ARG A 15 1.31 -3.58 -5.85
CA ARG A 15 0.38 -4.66 -5.54
C ARG A 15 0.64 -5.20 -4.15
N ILE A 16 -0.43 -5.35 -3.37
CA ILE A 16 -0.42 -5.92 -2.03
C ILE A 16 -1.23 -7.21 -2.07
N GLU A 17 -0.58 -8.33 -1.80
CA GLU A 17 -1.22 -9.64 -1.73
C GLU A 17 -1.26 -10.13 -0.27
N PRO A 18 -2.46 -10.47 0.25
CA PRO A 18 -2.57 -11.15 1.53
C PRO A 18 -2.09 -12.59 1.38
N GLU A 19 -1.25 -13.05 2.32
CA GLU A 19 -0.70 -14.40 2.31
C GLU A 19 -1.53 -15.37 3.16
N ASP A 20 -2.39 -14.82 4.02
CA ASP A 20 -3.16 -15.52 5.04
C ASP A 20 -4.46 -14.76 5.38
N GLU A 21 -5.24 -15.31 6.32
CA GLU A 21 -6.50 -14.72 6.79
C GLU A 21 -6.31 -13.39 7.53
N GLU A 22 -5.17 -13.19 8.18
CA GLU A 22 -4.85 -11.93 8.87
C GLU A 22 -4.68 -10.80 7.85
N GLY A 23 -3.94 -11.05 6.76
CA GLY A 23 -3.80 -10.11 5.66
C GLY A 23 -5.13 -9.78 4.98
N LEU A 24 -6.00 -10.79 4.80
CA LEU A 24 -7.34 -10.59 4.25
C LEU A 24 -8.20 -9.72 5.17
N ALA A 25 -8.20 -10.00 6.48
CA ALA A 25 -8.94 -9.23 7.47
C ALA A 25 -8.48 -7.77 7.54
N LEU A 26 -7.17 -7.52 7.44
CA LEU A 26 -6.61 -6.18 7.38
C LEU A 26 -7.12 -5.42 6.16
N LEU A 27 -7.04 -5.99 4.97
CA LEU A 27 -7.52 -5.33 3.75
C LEU A 27 -9.04 -5.10 3.80
N ALA A 28 -9.80 -6.05 4.35
CA ALA A 28 -11.24 -5.92 4.56
C ALA A 28 -11.60 -4.75 5.50
N ALA A 29 -10.79 -4.46 6.52
CA ALA A 29 -11.00 -3.31 7.41
C ALA A 29 -10.91 -1.96 6.67
N PHE A 30 -10.23 -1.91 5.52
CA PHE A 30 -10.18 -0.76 4.63
C PHE A 30 -11.19 -0.85 3.46
N GLY A 31 -12.12 -1.81 3.50
CA GLY A 31 -13.13 -2.02 2.46
C GLY A 31 -12.60 -2.67 1.18
N LEU A 32 -11.40 -3.22 1.22
CA LEU A 32 -10.77 -3.90 0.09
C LEU A 32 -11.02 -5.41 0.20
N ASN A 33 -11.25 -6.08 -0.93
CA ASN A 33 -11.46 -7.53 -0.96
C ASN A 33 -10.38 -8.19 -1.81
N GLY A 34 -9.63 -9.13 -1.21
CA GLY A 34 -8.51 -9.81 -1.86
C GLY A 34 -7.28 -8.91 -2.04
N ALA A 35 -6.54 -9.11 -3.14
CA ALA A 35 -5.35 -8.32 -3.44
C ALA A 35 -5.70 -6.87 -3.82
N TYR A 36 -4.89 -5.93 -3.36
CA TYR A 36 -5.01 -4.52 -3.70
C TYR A 36 -3.95 -4.13 -4.75
N GLN A 37 -4.31 -3.30 -5.72
CA GLN A 37 -3.38 -2.79 -6.73
C GLN A 37 -3.62 -1.31 -7.01
N ALA A 38 -2.55 -0.53 -7.00
CA ALA A 38 -2.57 0.91 -7.27
C ALA A 38 -1.53 1.27 -8.33
N LYS A 39 -1.95 1.94 -9.42
CA LYS A 39 -1.04 2.41 -10.47
C LYS A 39 -0.16 3.55 -9.95
N LEU A 40 1.14 3.47 -10.25
CA LEU A 40 2.13 4.50 -9.96
C LEU A 40 2.26 5.38 -11.21
N GLY A 41 1.72 6.59 -11.16
CA GLY A 41 1.79 7.56 -12.28
C GLY A 41 0.51 8.35 -12.59
N GLY A 42 -0.61 8.03 -11.94
CA GLY A 42 -1.86 8.80 -12.05
C GLY A 42 -2.00 9.83 -10.94
N THR A 43 -1.41 11.01 -11.09
CA THR A 43 -1.64 12.14 -10.16
C THR A 43 -3.02 12.75 -10.40
N ALA A 44 -4.09 12.04 -10.05
CA ALA A 44 -5.45 12.57 -10.07
C ALA A 44 -6.09 12.43 -8.69
N GLY A 45 -5.67 13.32 -7.79
CA GLY A 45 -6.39 13.69 -6.57
C GLY A 45 -6.23 12.75 -5.39
N SER A 46 -5.80 13.31 -4.26
CA SER A 46 -5.93 12.72 -2.91
C SER A 46 -4.80 11.84 -2.36
N THR A 47 -3.53 12.14 -2.65
CA THR A 47 -2.39 11.57 -1.90
C THR A 47 -2.00 12.41 -0.66
N THR A 48 -2.22 13.72 -0.67
CA THR A 48 -1.77 14.61 0.43
C THR A 48 -2.46 14.29 1.75
N LEU A 49 -3.77 14.04 1.73
CA LEU A 49 -4.59 13.75 2.92
C LEU A 49 -4.34 12.35 3.50
N ALA A 50 -3.81 11.42 2.69
CA ALA A 50 -3.45 10.07 3.13
C ALA A 50 -2.06 10.06 3.79
N ALA A 51 -1.10 10.82 3.23
CA ALA A 51 0.25 10.93 3.79
C ALA A 51 0.25 11.56 5.20
N GLU A 52 -0.54 12.62 5.42
CA GLU A 52 -0.65 13.26 6.75
C GLU A 52 -1.20 12.31 7.82
N ARG A 53 -2.17 11.46 7.47
CA ARG A 53 -2.69 10.43 8.41
C ARG A 53 -1.71 9.30 8.67
N ILE A 54 -0.92 8.92 7.67
CA ILE A 54 0.11 7.89 7.83
C ILE A 54 1.22 8.41 8.73
N CYS A 55 1.69 9.65 8.52
CA CYS A 55 2.69 10.29 9.37
C CYS A 55 2.19 10.53 10.80
N SER A 56 0.91 10.86 11.01
CA SER A 56 0.36 11.01 12.37
C SER A 56 0.24 9.69 13.13
N SER A 57 0.24 8.55 12.42
CA SER A 57 0.10 7.21 13.02
C SER A 57 1.44 6.52 13.27
N TYR A 58 2.55 7.13 12.83
CA TYR A 58 3.89 6.55 12.93
C TYR A 58 4.65 7.21 14.09
N GLU A 59 4.77 6.50 15.22
CA GLU A 59 5.52 6.95 16.41
C GLU A 59 6.99 6.46 16.45
N GLY A 60 7.48 5.80 15.39
CA GLY A 60 8.83 5.22 15.36
C GLY A 60 9.86 6.10 14.64
N ALA A 61 11.14 6.02 15.03
CA ALA A 61 12.24 6.43 14.15
C ALA A 61 12.46 5.32 13.11
N PRO A 62 12.70 5.63 11.83
CA PRO A 62 13.03 4.61 10.83
C PRO A 62 14.28 3.88 11.27
N ALA A 63 14.21 2.55 11.33
CA ALA A 63 15.38 1.73 11.67
C ALA A 63 16.43 1.89 10.57
N GLU A 64 17.63 2.30 10.95
CA GLU A 64 18.79 2.22 10.06
C GLU A 64 19.15 0.74 9.87
N LEU A 65 19.16 0.28 8.63
CA LEU A 65 19.66 -1.06 8.28
C LEU A 65 21.17 -0.94 8.05
N ASP A 66 21.95 -1.64 8.88
CA ASP A 66 23.41 -1.82 8.76
C ASP A 66 23.78 -2.75 7.58
#